data_AF-A0A176WRR5-F1
#
_entry.id   AF-A0A176WRR5-F1
#
_cell.length_a   1.000
_cell.length_b   1.000
_cell.length_c   1.000
_cell.angle_alpha   90.00
_cell.angle_beta   90.00
_cell.angle_gamma   90.00
#
_symmetry.space_group_name_H-M   'P 1'
#
loop_
_entity.id
_entity.type
_entity.pdbx_description
1 polymer ?
#
loop_
_entity_poly.entity_id
_entity_poly.type
_entity_poly.pdbx_seq_one_letter_code
_entity_poly.pdbx_strand_id
1 'polypeptide(L)'
;MVGDNKYEISQRAYIKIVLHALKHQCNSVNGVLVGKVTGAGNEASEEGNSKIEIVDAVPLFHAQLGVLPMLELALSQVEEHLIADKESLVIAGYYHANERFDDYELSPLARKIGDHIARYCPQAGVLLLDNRLLSSLGKGGNKKPVVQLYTRDSVRGWRLGVDLSLKEPTANSILSDYISEKREQLLFDFDDHLYDISNCCHIISPGPAPESWELINQYSVEKVTNIRMLLSFIKRMTCY
;
A
#
# COMPACT_ATOMS: atom_id res chain seq x y z
N MET A 1 7.80 -2.00 26.62
CA MET A 1 8.85 -2.13 25.60
C MET A 1 8.14 -2.24 24.27
N VAL A 2 8.38 -1.33 23.34
CA VAL A 2 7.80 -1.41 22.00
C VAL A 2 8.57 -2.52 21.30
N GLY A 3 7.90 -3.63 20.94
CA GLY A 3 8.53 -4.70 20.16
C GLY A 3 9.06 -4.13 18.85
N ASP A 4 10.28 -4.53 18.48
CA ASP A 4 10.88 -4.12 17.23
C ASP A 4 10.23 -4.96 16.12
N ASN A 5 9.16 -4.42 15.56
CA ASN A 5 8.42 -5.07 14.49
C ASN A 5 9.27 -5.11 13.22
N LYS A 6 9.41 -6.30 12.64
CA LYS A 6 10.16 -6.50 11.41
C LYS A 6 9.22 -6.41 10.20
N TYR A 7 9.55 -5.56 9.23
CA TYR A 7 8.78 -5.39 8.00
C TYR A 7 9.55 -5.96 6.81
N GLU A 8 8.91 -6.87 6.09
CA GLU A 8 9.42 -7.43 4.84
C GLU A 8 8.48 -7.07 3.70
N ILE A 9 8.99 -6.41 2.67
CA ILE A 9 8.21 -6.03 1.48
C ILE A 9 8.57 -6.90 0.29
N SER A 10 7.55 -7.48 -0.35
CA SER A 10 7.72 -8.27 -1.57
C SER A 10 8.15 -7.40 -2.73
N GLN A 11 8.87 -8.00 -3.68
CA GLN A 11 9.24 -7.39 -4.94
C GLN A 11 8.04 -6.82 -5.67
N ARG A 12 6.91 -7.55 -5.67
CA ARG A 12 5.68 -7.12 -6.35
C ARG A 12 5.12 -5.84 -5.74
N ALA A 13 4.99 -5.79 -4.42
CA ALA A 13 4.51 -4.61 -3.71
C ALA A 13 5.44 -3.42 -3.98
N TYR A 14 6.74 -3.63 -3.82
CA TYR A 14 7.75 -2.59 -4.03
C TYR A 14 7.72 -2.02 -5.46
N ILE A 15 7.71 -2.88 -6.48
CA ILE A 15 7.68 -2.45 -7.88
C ILE A 15 6.44 -1.62 -8.18
N LYS A 16 5.25 -2.04 -7.75
CA LYS A 16 4.01 -1.28 -7.99
C LYS A 16 4.05 0.11 -7.39
N ILE A 17 4.51 0.22 -6.15
CA ILE A 17 4.62 1.50 -5.46
C ILE A 17 5.53 2.44 -6.26
N VAL A 18 6.69 1.94 -6.69
CA VAL A 18 7.65 2.75 -7.44
C VAL A 18 7.12 3.13 -8.82
N LEU A 19 6.53 2.19 -9.57
CA LEU A 19 5.94 2.47 -10.87
C LEU A 19 4.79 3.48 -10.77
N HIS A 20 4.00 3.44 -9.70
CA HIS A 20 2.92 4.40 -9.47
C HIS A 20 3.45 5.83 -9.37
N ALA A 21 4.50 6.05 -8.56
CA ALA A 21 5.13 7.36 -8.45
C ALA A 21 5.82 7.78 -9.76
N LEU A 22 6.40 6.85 -10.52
CA LEU A 22 7.03 7.15 -11.82
C LEU A 22 6.02 7.48 -12.93
N LYS A 23 4.80 6.93 -12.86
CA LYS A 23 3.71 7.28 -13.78
C LYS A 23 3.25 8.72 -13.56
N HIS A 24 3.21 9.18 -12.30
CA HIS A 24 2.69 10.50 -11.91
C HIS A 24 3.75 11.37 -11.22
N GLN A 25 4.87 11.63 -11.89
CA GLN A 25 6.07 12.29 -11.31
C GLN A 25 5.82 13.70 -10.75
N CYS A 26 4.80 14.40 -11.26
CA CYS A 26 4.46 15.75 -10.85
C CYS A 26 3.33 15.81 -9.83
N ASN A 27 2.80 14.67 -9.39
CA ASN A 27 1.68 14.60 -8.47
C ASN A 27 2.08 13.81 -7.22
N SER A 28 1.40 14.10 -6.11
CA SER A 28 1.44 13.20 -4.96
C SER A 28 0.62 11.95 -5.27
N VAL A 29 1.18 10.77 -4.98
CA VAL A 29 0.48 9.49 -5.14
C VAL A 29 0.29 8.79 -3.80
N ASN A 30 -0.71 7.92 -3.72
CA ASN A 30 -0.88 7.06 -2.56
C ASN A 30 -1.46 5.68 -2.87
N GLY A 31 -1.45 4.84 -1.85
CA GLY A 31 -2.22 3.61 -1.88
C GLY A 31 -2.07 2.79 -0.61
N VAL A 32 -2.63 1.58 -0.63
CA VAL A 32 -2.62 0.68 0.53
C VAL A 32 -1.66 -0.48 0.34
N LEU A 33 -1.12 -0.94 1.46
CA LEU A 33 -0.23 -2.10 1.53
C LEU A 33 -1.06 -3.30 2.00
N VAL A 34 -0.95 -4.40 1.27
CA VAL A 34 -1.64 -5.65 1.57
C VAL A 34 -0.62 -6.65 2.07
N GLY A 35 -0.91 -7.33 3.18
CA GLY A 35 0.06 -8.16 3.85
C GLY A 35 -0.52 -9.18 4.81
N LYS A 36 0.39 -9.96 5.40
CA LYS A 36 0.13 -10.90 6.48
C LYS A 36 0.83 -10.38 7.74
N VAL A 37 0.12 -10.40 8.86
CA VAL A 37 0.66 -10.02 10.16
C VAL A 37 0.79 -11.30 10.99
N THR A 38 2.02 -11.65 11.37
CA THR A 38 2.32 -12.84 12.18
C THR A 38 2.90 -12.43 13.53
N GLY A 39 2.59 -13.19 14.58
CA GLY A 39 2.97 -12.85 15.96
C GLY A 39 2.01 -11.86 16.65
N ALA A 40 0.83 -11.60 16.08
CA ALA A 40 -0.21 -10.78 16.67
C ALA A 40 -1.17 -11.63 17.51
N GLY A 41 -0.71 -12.15 18.65
CA GLY A 41 -1.53 -12.97 19.54
C GLY A 41 -1.00 -12.98 20.97
N ASN A 42 -1.93 -13.02 21.93
CA ASN A 42 -1.71 -13.06 23.38
C ASN A 42 -1.09 -14.38 23.87
N GLU A 43 -0.12 -14.93 23.16
CA GLU A 43 0.74 -15.97 23.68
C GLU A 43 2.13 -15.38 23.75
N ALA A 44 2.73 -15.50 24.93
CA ALA A 44 4.08 -15.06 25.20
C ALA A 44 5.05 -15.76 24.25
N SER A 45 5.23 -15.22 23.05
CA SER A 45 6.49 -15.36 22.34
C SER A 45 7.51 -14.65 23.23
N GLU A 46 8.53 -15.39 23.69
CA GLU A 46 9.55 -14.87 24.59
C GLU A 46 10.33 -13.68 23.99
N GLU A 47 10.09 -13.39 22.72
CA GLU A 47 10.50 -12.19 21.99
C GLU A 47 9.22 -11.50 21.46
N GLY A 48 8.83 -10.35 22.02
CA GLY A 48 7.60 -9.62 21.68
C GLY A 48 7.58 -8.92 20.31
N ASN A 49 8.17 -9.53 19.28
CA ASN A 49 8.35 -8.93 17.95
C ASN A 49 7.32 -9.47 16.96
N SER A 50 6.46 -8.60 16.41
CA SER A 50 5.57 -8.97 15.30
C SER A 50 6.32 -8.88 13.96
N LYS A 51 6.02 -9.81 13.05
CA LYS A 51 6.53 -9.78 11.67
C LYS A 51 5.41 -9.42 10.71
N ILE A 52 5.64 -8.38 9.92
CA ILE A 52 4.70 -7.85 8.93
C ILE A 52 5.27 -8.15 7.55
N GLU A 53 4.60 -9.01 6.80
CA GLU A 53 4.95 -9.35 5.44
C GLU A 53 4.00 -8.60 4.49
N ILE A 54 4.52 -7.58 3.80
CA ILE A 54 3.80 -6.84 2.77
C ILE A 54 3.94 -7.64 1.47
N VAL A 55 2.85 -8.32 1.08
CA VAL A 55 2.81 -9.19 -0.10
C VAL A 55 2.41 -8.44 -1.36
N ASP A 56 1.66 -7.35 -1.22
CA ASP A 56 1.21 -6.51 -2.32
C ASP A 56 1.04 -5.03 -1.97
N ALA A 57 0.86 -4.22 -3.01
CA ALA A 57 0.36 -2.86 -2.90
C ALA A 57 -0.79 -2.62 -3.89
N VAL A 58 -1.76 -1.81 -3.49
CA VAL A 58 -2.87 -1.34 -4.34
C VAL A 58 -2.74 0.17 -4.50
N PRO A 59 -2.33 0.66 -5.69
CA PRO A 59 -2.40 2.06 -6.07
C PRO A 59 -3.82 2.60 -5.98
N LEU A 60 -3.98 3.75 -5.32
CA LEU A 60 -5.27 4.38 -5.14
C LEU A 60 -5.35 5.66 -5.98
N PHE A 61 -4.72 6.75 -5.54
CA PHE A 61 -4.98 8.06 -6.12
C PHE A 61 -3.70 8.76 -6.58
N HIS A 62 -3.86 9.58 -7.62
CA HIS A 62 -2.82 10.44 -8.19
C HIS A 62 -3.28 11.87 -8.49
N ALA A 63 -4.57 12.19 -8.35
CA ALA A 63 -5.09 13.54 -8.62
C ALA A 63 -5.53 14.28 -7.35
N GLN A 64 -6.37 13.67 -6.51
CA GLN A 64 -6.97 14.34 -5.34
C GLN A 64 -7.01 13.46 -4.08
N LEU A 65 -5.85 13.32 -3.43
CA LEU A 65 -5.66 12.44 -2.27
C LEU A 65 -6.54 12.76 -1.04
N GLY A 66 -7.12 13.97 -0.98
CA GLY A 66 -7.82 14.51 0.18
C GLY A 66 -9.35 14.30 0.21
N VAL A 67 -9.94 13.60 -0.77
CA VAL A 67 -11.39 13.38 -0.82
C VAL A 67 -11.76 12.13 -0.03
N LEU A 68 -12.23 12.32 1.21
CA LEU A 68 -12.59 11.22 2.12
C LEU A 68 -13.59 10.21 1.52
N PRO A 69 -14.68 10.63 0.85
CA PRO A 69 -15.61 9.67 0.23
C PRO A 69 -14.95 8.70 -0.75
N MET A 70 -13.99 9.19 -1.54
CA MET A 70 -13.28 8.36 -2.52
C MET A 70 -12.36 7.37 -1.84
N LEU A 71 -11.65 7.82 -0.80
CA LEU A 71 -10.80 6.94 0.00
C LEU A 71 -11.62 5.84 0.70
N GLU A 72 -12.79 6.16 1.26
CA GLU A 72 -13.67 5.19 1.90
C GLU A 72 -14.19 4.14 0.92
N LEU A 73 -14.61 4.59 -0.27
CA LEU A 73 -15.03 3.69 -1.33
C LEU A 73 -13.90 2.74 -1.73
N ALA A 74 -12.70 3.27 -1.96
CA ALA A 74 -11.55 2.48 -2.37
C ALA A 74 -11.13 1.47 -1.29
N LEU A 75 -11.05 1.90 -0.03
CA LEU A 75 -10.74 1.01 1.10
C LEU A 75 -11.79 -0.09 1.26
N SER A 76 -13.07 0.23 1.07
CA SER A 76 -14.17 -0.75 1.15
C SER A 76 -14.06 -1.80 0.03
N GLN A 77 -13.77 -1.37 -1.21
CA GLN A 77 -13.60 -2.29 -2.33
C GLN A 77 -12.36 -3.19 -2.16
N VAL A 78 -11.26 -2.63 -1.66
CA VAL A 78 -10.06 -3.42 -1.34
C VAL A 78 -10.39 -4.43 -0.23
N GLU A 79 -11.05 -4.02 0.85
CA GLU A 79 -11.43 -4.93 1.94
C GLU A 79 -12.34 -6.07 1.45
N GLU A 80 -13.35 -5.77 0.63
CA GLU A 80 -14.23 -6.77 0.04
C GLU A 80 -13.47 -7.78 -0.81
N HIS A 81 -12.53 -7.30 -1.64
CA HIS A 81 -11.70 -8.16 -2.46
C HIS A 81 -10.80 -9.08 -1.61
N LEU A 82 -10.20 -8.55 -0.53
CA LEU A 82 -9.36 -9.34 0.38
C LEU A 82 -10.17 -10.37 1.17
N ILE A 83 -11.43 -10.08 1.51
CA ILE A 83 -12.33 -11.05 2.17
C ILE A 83 -12.73 -12.19 1.22
N ALA A 84 -12.88 -11.89 -0.08
CA ALA A 84 -13.20 -12.88 -1.10
C ALA A 84 -12.00 -13.78 -1.45
N ASP A 85 -10.78 -13.31 -1.22
CA ASP A 85 -9.57 -14.10 -1.38
C ASP A 85 -9.50 -15.24 -0.35
N LYS A 86 -8.96 -16.38 -0.76
CA LYS A 86 -8.74 -17.54 0.13
C LYS A 86 -7.52 -17.35 1.01
N GLU A 87 -6.65 -16.41 0.67
CA GLU A 87 -5.53 -16.03 1.52
C GLU A 87 -5.97 -15.07 2.63
N SER A 88 -5.50 -15.29 3.85
CA SER A 88 -5.77 -14.43 5.01
C SER A 88 -5.00 -13.09 4.95
N LEU A 89 -5.26 -12.31 3.90
CA LEU A 89 -4.62 -11.02 3.65
C LEU A 89 -5.38 -9.90 4.35
N VAL A 90 -4.65 -8.89 4.81
CA VAL A 90 -5.22 -7.69 5.43
C VAL A 90 -4.57 -6.44 4.86
N ILE A 91 -5.23 -5.30 5.02
CA ILE A 91 -4.60 -3.99 4.82
C ILE A 91 -3.58 -3.79 5.94
N ALA A 92 -2.31 -4.01 5.62
CA ALA A 92 -1.17 -3.98 6.52
C ALA A 92 -0.50 -2.59 6.60
N GLY A 93 -0.98 -1.61 5.85
CA GLY A 93 -0.41 -0.28 5.86
C GLY A 93 -0.85 0.62 4.72
N TYR A 94 -0.14 1.74 4.60
CA TYR A 94 -0.37 2.77 3.59
C TYR A 94 0.97 3.21 2.99
N TYR A 95 0.96 3.65 1.74
CA TYR A 95 2.11 4.31 1.15
C TYR A 95 1.74 5.67 0.57
N HIS A 96 2.74 6.54 0.52
CA HIS A 96 2.60 7.90 0.03
C HIS A 96 3.88 8.34 -0.68
N ALA A 97 3.75 9.07 -1.76
CA ALA A 97 4.84 9.87 -2.32
C ALA A 97 4.40 11.33 -2.31
N ASN A 98 5.25 12.22 -1.79
CA ASN A 98 4.99 13.65 -1.80
C ASN A 98 5.12 14.20 -3.23
N GLU A 99 4.44 15.32 -3.52
CA GLU A 99 4.54 16.01 -4.82
C GLU A 99 5.93 16.64 -5.00
N ARG A 100 6.48 17.22 -3.92
CA ARG A 100 7.77 17.89 -3.94
C ARG A 100 8.90 16.90 -3.73
N PHE A 101 9.96 17.02 -4.53
CA PHE A 101 11.14 16.16 -4.40
C PHE A 101 11.99 16.49 -3.17
N ASP A 102 11.83 17.69 -2.60
CA ASP A 102 12.54 18.21 -1.42
C ASP A 102 11.78 18.05 -0.10
N ASP A 103 10.58 17.47 -0.14
CA ASP A 103 9.75 17.17 1.03
C ASP A 103 9.90 15.70 1.45
N TYR A 104 10.56 15.50 2.60
CA TYR A 104 10.84 14.18 3.18
C TYR A 104 9.98 13.88 4.41
N GLU A 105 9.05 14.77 4.72
CA GLU A 105 8.23 14.60 5.90
C GLU A 105 6.94 13.85 5.57
N LEU A 106 6.51 13.02 6.51
CA LEU A 106 5.24 12.35 6.40
C LEU A 106 4.11 13.38 6.52
N SER A 107 3.35 13.56 5.44
CA SER A 107 2.29 14.56 5.34
C SER A 107 1.20 14.37 6.42
N PRO A 108 0.53 15.45 6.87
CA PRO A 108 -0.57 15.34 7.86
C PRO A 108 -1.71 14.43 7.39
N LEU A 109 -1.97 14.40 6.09
CA LEU A 109 -2.96 13.49 5.49
C LEU A 109 -2.52 12.03 5.63
N ALA A 110 -1.27 11.71 5.27
CA ALA A 110 -0.74 10.37 5.41
C ALA A 110 -0.75 9.88 6.86
N ARG A 111 -0.46 10.77 7.83
CA ARG A 111 -0.58 10.46 9.27
C ARG A 111 -2.02 10.14 9.68
N LYS A 112 -3.00 10.91 9.22
CA LYS A 112 -4.44 10.67 9.51
C LYS A 112 -4.93 9.35 8.93
N ILE A 113 -4.54 9.04 7.68
CA ILE A 113 -4.91 7.77 7.03
C ILE A 113 -4.24 6.60 7.74
N GLY A 114 -2.94 6.73 8.06
CA GLY A 114 -2.22 5.75 8.87
C GLY A 114 -2.90 5.53 10.22
N ASP A 115 -3.29 6.59 10.92
CA ASP A 115 -4.00 6.49 12.21
C ASP A 115 -5.33 5.75 12.09
N HIS A 116 -6.01 5.88 10.95
CA HIS A 116 -7.24 5.16 10.66
C HIS A 116 -6.98 3.67 10.46
N ILE A 117 -6.03 3.30 9.60
CA ILE A 117 -5.66 1.90 9.34
C ILE A 117 -5.15 1.23 10.63
N ALA A 118 -4.36 1.96 11.42
CA ALA A 118 -3.80 1.47 12.68
C ALA A 118 -4.84 1.14 13.77
N ARG A 119 -6.11 1.56 13.62
CA ARG A 119 -7.21 1.12 14.51
C ARG A 119 -7.63 -0.32 14.25
N TYR A 120 -7.45 -0.81 13.03
CA TYR A 120 -7.81 -2.15 12.60
C TYR A 120 -6.60 -3.09 12.55
N CYS A 121 -5.44 -2.54 12.18
CA CYS A 121 -4.15 -3.24 12.18
C CYS A 121 -3.14 -2.43 13.02
N PRO A 122 -2.99 -2.68 14.34
CA PRO A 122 -2.08 -1.90 15.19
C PRO A 122 -0.62 -1.87 14.72
N GLN A 123 -0.19 -2.91 14.00
CA GLN A 123 1.13 -3.05 13.40
C GLN A 123 1.25 -2.39 12.01
N ALA A 124 0.26 -1.60 11.58
CA ALA A 124 0.28 -0.98 10.27
C ALA A 124 1.47 -0.04 10.09
N GLY A 125 2.20 -0.22 9.00
CA GLY A 125 3.30 0.65 8.58
C GLY A 125 2.84 1.71 7.59
N VAL A 126 3.51 2.87 7.59
CA VAL A 126 3.37 3.86 6.53
C VAL A 126 4.67 3.97 5.75
N LEU A 127 4.66 3.70 4.45
CA LEU A 127 5.81 3.86 3.58
C LEU A 127 5.79 5.21 2.90
N LEU A 128 6.81 6.03 3.12
CA LEU A 128 7.03 7.28 2.41
C LEU A 128 8.06 7.06 1.31
N LEU A 129 7.71 7.38 0.06
CA LEU A 129 8.65 7.31 -1.05
C LEU A 129 9.67 8.44 -0.98
N ASP A 130 10.93 8.10 -1.19
CA ASP A 130 12.00 9.07 -1.31
C ASP A 130 12.20 9.42 -2.79
N ASN A 131 11.63 10.56 -3.19
CA ASN A 131 11.68 11.05 -4.57
C ASN A 131 13.12 11.35 -5.05
N ARG A 132 14.08 11.62 -4.16
CA ARG A 132 15.50 11.76 -4.57
C ARG A 132 16.07 10.41 -4.95
N LEU A 133 15.85 9.39 -4.11
CA LEU A 133 16.32 8.04 -4.41
C LEU A 133 15.66 7.51 -5.69
N LEU A 134 14.39 7.86 -5.93
CA LEU A 134 13.68 7.55 -7.17
C LEU A 134 14.41 8.10 -8.40
N SER A 135 14.82 9.38 -8.37
CA SER A 135 15.57 10.02 -9.47
C SER A 135 16.96 9.41 -9.71
N SER A 136 17.51 8.73 -8.70
CA SER A 136 18.82 8.07 -8.76
C SER A 136 18.76 6.62 -9.25
N LEU A 137 17.57 6.02 -9.31
CA LEU A 137 17.40 4.60 -9.61
C LEU A 137 17.91 4.23 -11.02
N GLY A 138 17.73 5.11 -12.00
CA GLY A 138 18.24 4.94 -13.36
C GLY A 138 19.76 5.10 -13.52
N LYS A 139 20.50 5.44 -12.46
CA LYS A 139 21.95 5.70 -12.49
C LYS A 139 22.79 4.58 -11.84
N GLY A 140 22.20 3.40 -11.63
CA GLY A 140 22.92 2.20 -11.17
C GLY A 140 23.35 2.22 -9.70
N GLY A 141 22.70 3.03 -8.85
CA GLY A 141 23.22 3.30 -7.50
C GLY A 141 22.16 3.39 -6.42
N ASN A 142 21.60 2.26 -5.97
CA ASN A 142 21.47 1.93 -4.54
C ASN A 142 20.90 0.51 -4.36
N LYS A 143 21.37 -0.24 -3.35
CA LYS A 143 20.74 -1.51 -2.93
C LYS A 143 19.61 -1.29 -1.91
N LYS A 144 19.52 -0.09 -1.34
CA LYS A 144 18.49 0.24 -0.35
C LYS A 144 17.13 0.46 -1.03
N PRO A 145 16.02 0.08 -0.38
CA PRO A 145 14.68 0.41 -0.87
C PRO A 145 14.53 1.93 -1.00
N VAL A 146 13.87 2.42 -2.06
CA VAL A 146 13.57 3.85 -2.24
C VAL A 146 12.40 4.34 -1.37
N VAL A 147 12.13 3.63 -0.27
CA VAL A 147 11.02 3.88 0.63
C VAL A 147 11.51 3.93 2.07
N GLN A 148 10.91 4.82 2.84
CA GLN A 148 11.16 5.00 4.26
C GLN A 148 9.96 4.48 5.03
N LEU A 149 10.20 3.61 6.01
CA LEU A 149 9.15 3.10 6.86
C LEU A 149 8.89 4.05 8.03
N TYR A 150 7.63 4.37 8.28
CA TYR A 150 7.17 4.99 9.50
C TYR A 150 6.33 3.99 10.29
N THR A 151 6.61 3.86 11.57
CA THR A 151 5.84 3.04 12.52
C THR A 151 5.17 3.93 13.56
N ARG A 152 4.03 3.48 14.07
CA ARG A 152 3.28 4.24 15.06
C ARG A 152 3.79 3.97 16.47
N ASP A 153 4.24 5.02 17.14
CA ASP A 153 4.51 5.06 18.56
C ASP A 153 3.26 5.52 19.31
N SER A 154 2.88 4.82 20.38
CA SER A 154 1.67 5.13 21.15
C SER A 154 1.70 6.49 21.84
N VAL A 155 2.90 7.06 22.08
CA VAL A 155 3.10 8.33 22.78
C VAL A 155 3.52 9.45 21.82
N ARG A 156 4.41 9.14 20.87
CA ARG A 156 5.03 10.13 19.98
C ARG A 156 4.41 10.20 18.58
N GLY A 157 3.44 9.36 18.27
CA GLY A 157 2.84 9.28 16.95
C GLY A 157 3.77 8.60 15.93
N TRP A 158 3.69 8.99 14.66
CA TRP A 158 4.46 8.36 13.58
C TRP A 158 5.95 8.75 13.63
N ARG A 159 6.82 7.73 13.76
CA ARG A 159 8.29 7.84 13.81
C ARG A 159 8.94 7.00 12.72
N LEU A 160 10.14 7.38 12.27
CA LEU A 160 10.91 6.59 11.31
C LEU A 160 11.27 5.23 11.94
N GLY A 161 10.86 4.16 11.28
CA GLY A 161 11.21 2.77 11.61
C GLY A 161 12.53 2.37 10.96
N VAL A 162 13.22 1.40 11.55
CA VAL A 162 14.56 0.98 11.12
C VAL A 162 14.59 -0.39 10.43
N ASP A 163 13.55 -1.21 10.60
CA ASP A 163 13.54 -2.61 10.18
C ASP A 163 12.64 -2.88 8.97
N LEU A 164 12.96 -2.25 7.82
CA LEU A 164 12.36 -2.58 6.52
C LEU A 164 13.38 -3.27 5.61
N SER A 165 13.05 -4.49 5.16
CA SER A 165 13.86 -5.23 4.19
C SER A 165 13.05 -5.68 2.97
N LEU A 166 13.68 -5.69 1.80
CA LEU A 166 13.12 -6.34 0.61
C LEU A 166 13.22 -7.85 0.79
N LYS A 167 12.11 -8.56 0.56
CA LYS A 167 12.06 -10.03 0.66
C LYS A 167 12.92 -10.67 -0.44
N GLU A 168 12.82 -10.18 -1.67
CA GLU A 168 13.60 -10.64 -2.80
C GLU A 168 14.72 -9.64 -3.15
N PRO A 169 16.00 -10.07 -3.18
CA PRO A 169 17.13 -9.18 -3.45
C PRO A 169 17.20 -8.72 -4.92
N THR A 170 16.49 -9.40 -5.82
CA THR A 170 16.41 -9.10 -7.26
C THR A 170 15.47 -7.94 -7.59
N ALA A 171 14.73 -7.42 -6.62
CA ALA A 171 13.68 -6.45 -6.84
C ALA A 171 14.16 -5.18 -7.56
N ASN A 172 15.34 -4.65 -7.21
CA ASN A 172 15.89 -3.45 -7.84
C ASN A 172 16.34 -3.71 -9.30
N SER A 173 16.83 -4.92 -9.61
CA SER A 173 17.20 -5.28 -10.99
C SER A 173 15.96 -5.33 -11.88
N ILE A 174 14.92 -6.05 -11.44
CA ILE A 174 13.67 -6.19 -12.19
C ILE A 174 12.95 -4.84 -12.31
N LEU A 175 12.99 -4.01 -11.26
CA LEU A 175 12.48 -2.65 -11.32
C LEU A 175 13.20 -1.81 -12.38
N SER A 176 14.52 -1.95 -12.50
CA SER A 176 15.31 -1.25 -13.53
C SER A 176 14.88 -1.66 -14.94
N ASP A 177 14.65 -2.96 -15.16
CA ASP A 177 14.14 -3.48 -16.44
C ASP A 177 12.77 -2.89 -16.75
N TYR A 178 11.85 -2.88 -15.78
CA TYR A 178 10.49 -2.36 -15.95
C TYR A 178 10.48 -0.87 -16.30
N ILE A 179 11.37 -0.08 -15.70
CA ILE A 179 11.53 1.34 -16.01
C ILE A 179 12.11 1.52 -17.41
N SER A 180 13.10 0.71 -17.80
CA SER A 180 13.68 0.80 -19.15
C SER A 180 12.66 0.49 -20.25
N GLU A 181 11.71 -0.40 -19.95
CA GLU A 181 10.62 -0.80 -20.84
C GLU A 181 9.38 0.11 -20.74
N LYS A 182 9.41 1.15 -19.89
CA LYS A 182 8.29 2.07 -19.64
C LYS A 182 7.00 1.38 -19.17
N ARG A 183 7.13 0.31 -18.37
CA ARG A 183 5.99 -0.47 -17.88
C ARG A 183 5.11 0.29 -16.87
N GLU A 184 5.54 1.44 -16.37
CA GLU A 184 4.71 2.31 -15.55
C GLU A 184 3.41 2.73 -16.27
N GLN A 185 3.40 2.78 -17.61
CA GLN A 185 2.18 3.08 -18.39
C GLN A 185 1.12 1.98 -18.33
N LEU A 186 1.52 0.75 -17.96
CA LEU A 186 0.62 -0.40 -17.82
C LEU A 186 0.04 -0.54 -16.41
N LEU A 187 0.47 0.32 -15.48
CA LEU A 187 -0.07 0.35 -14.13
C LEU A 187 -1.31 1.24 -14.10
N PHE A 188 -2.43 0.70 -13.65
CA PHE A 188 -3.66 1.45 -13.40
C PHE A 188 -3.90 1.56 -11.90
N ASP A 189 -4.24 2.76 -11.44
CA ASP A 189 -4.68 3.00 -10.07
C ASP A 189 -6.21 3.13 -9.98
N PHE A 190 -6.69 3.53 -8.80
CA PHE A 190 -8.12 3.67 -8.55
C PHE A 190 -8.71 4.87 -9.29
N ASP A 191 -7.98 5.99 -9.41
CA ASP A 191 -8.41 7.13 -10.22
C ASP A 191 -8.62 6.73 -11.69
N ASP A 192 -7.70 5.94 -12.27
CA ASP A 192 -7.82 5.42 -13.64
C ASP A 192 -9.02 4.46 -13.81
N HIS A 193 -9.28 3.63 -12.81
CA HIS A 193 -10.41 2.69 -12.79
C HIS A 193 -11.77 3.42 -12.70
N LEU A 194 -11.84 4.50 -11.93
CA LEU A 194 -13.05 5.31 -11.86
C LEU A 194 -13.36 6.02 -13.18
N TYR A 195 -12.31 6.38 -13.93
CA TYR A 195 -12.47 6.98 -15.25
C TYR A 195 -12.90 5.94 -16.29
N ASP A 196 -12.35 4.72 -16.21
CA ASP A 196 -12.73 3.60 -17.07
C ASP A 196 -12.70 2.29 -16.28
N ILE A 197 -13.88 1.73 -16.02
CA ILE A 197 -14.07 0.51 -15.22
C ILE A 197 -13.44 -0.73 -15.88
N SER A 198 -13.11 -0.68 -17.17
CA SER A 198 -12.37 -1.76 -17.84
C SER A 198 -10.90 -1.82 -17.41
N ASN A 199 -10.36 -0.71 -16.89
CA ASN A 199 -9.07 -0.69 -16.21
C ASN A 199 -9.24 -1.39 -14.86
N CYS A 200 -8.95 -2.68 -14.81
CA CYS A 200 -8.92 -3.40 -13.55
C CYS A 200 -7.82 -2.79 -12.65
N CYS A 201 -8.18 -2.37 -11.43
CA CYS A 201 -7.21 -2.05 -10.36
C CYS A 201 -6.30 -3.24 -9.98
N HIS A 202 -6.44 -4.38 -10.66
CA HIS A 202 -5.63 -5.57 -10.44
C HIS A 202 -4.19 -5.35 -10.91
N ILE A 203 -3.36 -5.14 -9.89
CA ILE A 203 -2.41 -6.15 -9.48
C ILE A 203 -1.65 -6.81 -10.64
N ILE A 204 -0.44 -6.29 -10.91
CA ILE A 204 0.59 -6.96 -11.70
C ILE A 204 0.69 -8.43 -11.24
N SER A 205 0.10 -9.35 -11.99
CA SER A 205 0.39 -10.77 -11.91
C SER A 205 1.82 -11.00 -12.40
N PRO A 206 2.66 -11.77 -11.69
CA PRO A 206 3.96 -12.17 -12.20
C PRO A 206 3.73 -13.32 -13.18
N GLY A 207 3.45 -13.02 -14.44
CA GLY A 207 3.30 -14.04 -15.47
C GLY A 207 3.06 -13.43 -16.85
N PRO A 208 3.42 -14.14 -17.94
CA PRO A 208 2.96 -13.76 -19.27
C PRO A 208 1.42 -13.74 -19.24
N ALA A 209 0.82 -12.74 -19.88
CA ALA A 209 -0.62 -12.52 -19.88
C ALA A 209 -1.38 -13.86 -20.11
N PRO A 210 -2.23 -14.31 -19.17
CA PRO A 210 -2.99 -15.53 -19.40
C PRO A 210 -4.20 -15.22 -20.29
N GLU A 211 -4.48 -16.11 -21.22
CA GLU A 211 -5.66 -16.15 -22.11
C GLU A 211 -7.00 -16.31 -21.37
N SER A 212 -7.12 -15.88 -20.11
CA SER A 212 -8.27 -16.18 -19.23
C SER A 212 -9.01 -14.93 -18.73
N TRP A 213 -9.02 -13.85 -19.53
CA TRP A 213 -9.68 -12.59 -19.18
C TRP A 213 -11.22 -12.63 -19.27
N GLU A 214 -11.83 -13.77 -19.63
CA GLU A 214 -13.30 -13.87 -19.79
C GLU A 214 -14.10 -14.10 -18.49
N LEU A 215 -13.47 -14.35 -17.34
CA LEU A 215 -14.21 -14.80 -16.13
C LEU A 215 -14.37 -13.76 -15.02
N ILE A 216 -13.77 -12.57 -15.11
CA ILE A 216 -13.85 -11.55 -14.04
C ILE A 216 -15.06 -10.61 -14.23
N ASN A 217 -15.66 -10.55 -15.42
CA ASN A 217 -16.85 -9.74 -15.69
C ASN A 217 -18.17 -10.31 -15.11
N GLN A 218 -18.11 -11.38 -14.30
CA GLN A 218 -19.31 -12.06 -13.79
C GLN A 218 -19.57 -11.88 -12.29
N TYR A 219 -18.65 -11.25 -11.54
CA TYR A 219 -18.81 -11.03 -10.10
C TYR A 219 -19.13 -9.58 -9.79
N SER A 220 -20.33 -9.15 -10.15
CA SER A 220 -20.97 -7.98 -9.58
C SER A 220 -22.40 -8.35 -9.18
N VAL A 221 -22.84 -7.80 -8.06
CA VAL A 221 -24.19 -7.86 -7.49
C VAL A 221 -24.53 -9.15 -6.74
N GLU A 222 -24.01 -9.30 -5.51
CA GLU A 222 -24.74 -9.84 -4.34
C GLU A 222 -23.76 -10.16 -3.19
N LYS A 223 -23.67 -9.28 -2.19
CA LYS A 223 -23.54 -9.57 -0.73
C LYS A 223 -22.98 -8.38 0.05
N VAL A 224 -23.79 -7.33 0.19
CA VAL A 224 -23.55 -6.27 1.18
C VAL A 224 -23.97 -6.78 2.55
N THR A 225 -23.07 -7.37 3.34
CA THR A 225 -23.40 -7.63 4.77
C THR A 225 -22.25 -7.64 5.78
N ASN A 226 -20.99 -7.33 5.44
CA ASN A 226 -19.93 -7.35 6.45
C ASN A 226 -18.81 -6.32 6.27
N ILE A 227 -19.18 -5.05 6.09
CA ILE A 227 -18.18 -3.96 6.10
C ILE A 227 -18.00 -3.47 7.54
N ARG A 228 -17.03 -4.05 8.26
CA ARG A 228 -16.72 -3.69 9.66
C ARG A 228 -16.16 -2.26 9.77
N MET A 229 -15.47 -1.76 8.75
CA MET A 229 -14.96 -0.38 8.70
C MET A 229 -16.09 0.67 8.56
N LEU A 230 -17.04 0.43 7.64
CA LEU A 230 -18.12 1.36 7.27
C LEU A 230 -19.13 1.58 8.40
N LEU A 231 -19.50 0.53 9.14
CA LEU A 231 -20.46 0.63 10.23
C LEU A 231 -19.95 1.46 11.41
N SER A 232 -18.63 1.50 11.63
CA SER A 232 -18.04 2.35 12.67
C SER A 232 -17.91 3.82 12.24
N PHE A 233 -17.74 4.05 10.93
CA PHE A 233 -17.58 5.37 10.34
C PHE A 233 -18.92 6.13 10.25
N ILE A 234 -19.97 5.46 9.76
CA ILE A 234 -21.34 6.02 9.67
C ILE A 234 -21.90 6.36 11.07
N LYS A 235 -21.58 5.57 12.09
CA LYS A 235 -22.02 5.80 13.47
C LYS A 235 -21.39 7.02 14.15
N ARG A 236 -20.30 7.59 13.62
CA ARG A 236 -19.58 8.68 14.28
C ARG A 236 -19.67 10.05 13.60
N MET A 237 -20.20 10.14 12.38
CA MET A 237 -20.47 11.43 11.72
C MET A 237 -21.94 11.89 11.80
N THR A 238 -22.83 11.09 12.39
CA THR A 238 -24.20 11.52 12.75
C THR A 238 -24.29 12.20 14.12
N CYS A 239 -23.15 12.36 14.81
CA CYS A 239 -23.02 13.13 16.04
C CYS A 239 -21.98 14.26 15.86
N TYR A 240 -22.22 15.16 14.91
CA TYR A 240 -21.76 16.56 14.92
C TYR A 240 -22.73 17.39 14.10
#